data_AF-A0A954Q006-F1
#
_entry.id   AF-A0A954Q006-F1
#
_cell.length_a   1.000
_cell.length_b   1.000
_cell.length_c   1.000
_cell.angle_alpha   90.00
_cell.angle_beta   90.00
_cell.angle_gamma   90.00
#
_symmetry.space_group_name_H-M   'P 1'
#
loop_
_entity.id
_entity.type
_entity.pdbx_description
1 polymer ?
#
loop_
_entity_poly.entity_id
_entity_poly.type
_entity_poly.pdbx_seq_one_letter_code
_entity_poly.pdbx_strand_id
1 'polypeptide(L)'
;MLAESPVHHSSVSDQLDLEILLGMYLQLLRRKGHKRTTLRHRSEQIMIFIHWAAGHSVTGSDQIDAVTLADFRTHLGNKTDRAGYRWNPTMQRRTLNCVSNWLSWMLQDEWLPGTATDALKALR
;
A
#
# COMPACT_ATOMS: atom_id res chain seq x y z
N MET A 1 -46.28 2.78 -14.42
CA MET A 1 -45.11 1.99 -14.00
C MET A 1 -43.90 2.60 -14.70
N LEU A 2 -43.15 3.45 -14.01
CA LEU A 2 -41.85 3.93 -14.46
C LEU A 2 -40.85 3.52 -13.39
N ALA A 3 -39.90 2.68 -13.80
CA ALA A 3 -38.93 2.05 -12.94
C ALA A 3 -38.04 3.09 -12.24
N GLU A 4 -37.90 2.93 -10.94
CA GLU A 4 -36.90 3.63 -10.14
C GLU A 4 -35.51 3.23 -10.68
N SER A 5 -34.78 4.19 -11.24
CA SER A 5 -33.34 4.01 -11.47
C SER A 5 -32.64 4.04 -10.12
N PRO A 6 -31.89 3.00 -9.72
CA PRO A 6 -31.10 3.07 -8.52
C PRO A 6 -30.01 4.11 -8.75
N VAL A 7 -30.05 5.18 -7.97
CA VAL A 7 -28.95 6.13 -7.85
C VAL A 7 -27.78 5.32 -7.32
N HIS A 8 -26.82 4.99 -8.20
CA HIS A 8 -25.52 4.49 -7.78
C HIS A 8 -24.89 5.55 -6.88
N HIS A 9 -24.99 5.35 -5.56
CA HIS A 9 -24.23 6.07 -4.54
C HIS A 9 -22.75 5.68 -4.61
N SER A 10 -22.16 5.74 -5.80
CA SER A 10 -20.73 5.50 -6.04
C SER A 10 -20.06 6.85 -6.19
N SER A 11 -20.02 7.62 -5.12
CA SER A 11 -19.44 8.96 -5.15
C SER A 11 -18.90 9.31 -3.77
N VAL A 12 -17.58 9.46 -3.69
CA VAL A 12 -16.79 10.06 -2.60
C VAL A 12 -16.32 9.14 -1.45
N SER A 13 -17.01 8.03 -1.13
CA SER A 13 -16.63 7.20 0.05
C SER A 13 -15.58 6.11 -0.17
N ASP A 14 -15.37 5.64 -1.41
CA ASP A 14 -14.54 4.44 -1.66
C ASP A 14 -13.05 4.76 -1.91
N GLN A 15 -12.71 6.04 -2.01
CA GLN A 15 -11.36 6.54 -2.24
C GLN A 15 -10.72 6.98 -0.92
N LEU A 16 -10.65 6.07 0.05
CA LEU A 16 -9.83 6.29 1.25
C LEU A 16 -8.36 6.33 0.80
N ASP A 17 -7.85 7.54 0.63
CA ASP A 17 -6.50 7.85 0.18
C ASP A 17 -5.46 7.00 0.94
N LEU A 18 -4.60 6.28 0.21
CA LEU A 18 -3.58 5.39 0.78
C LEU A 18 -2.71 6.10 1.83
N GLU A 19 -2.54 7.42 1.72
CA GLU A 19 -1.85 8.24 2.72
C GLU A 19 -2.60 8.31 4.06
N ILE A 20 -3.93 8.38 4.04
CA ILE A 20 -4.78 8.34 5.25
C ILE A 20 -4.61 7.00 5.95
N LEU A 21 -4.66 5.90 5.18
CA LEU A 21 -4.47 4.54 5.70
C LEU A 21 -3.06 4.33 6.28
N LEU A 22 -2.04 4.94 5.68
CA LEU A 22 -0.71 5.00 6.27
C LEU A 22 -0.71 5.77 7.60
N GLY A 23 -1.37 6.93 7.65
CA GLY A 23 -1.52 7.73 8.87
C GLY A 23 -2.12 6.93 10.03
N MET A 24 -3.22 6.21 9.76
CA MET A 24 -3.88 5.33 10.74
C MET A 24 -2.95 4.21 11.22
N TYR A 25 -2.26 3.55 10.30
CA TYR A 25 -1.29 2.50 10.64
C TYR A 25 -0.16 3.01 11.53
N LEU A 26 0.42 4.18 11.22
CA LEU A 26 1.48 4.76 12.04
C LEU A 26 0.98 5.16 13.44
N GLN A 27 -0.26 5.63 13.56
CA GLN A 27 -0.88 5.88 14.87
C GLN A 27 -1.05 4.60 15.68
N LEU A 28 -1.50 3.51 15.06
CA LEU A 28 -1.59 2.19 15.70
C LEU A 28 -0.23 1.73 16.21
N LEU A 29 0.81 1.80 15.36
CA LEU A 29 2.17 1.41 15.75
C LEU A 29 2.73 2.28 16.88
N ARG A 30 2.41 3.59 16.89
CA ARG A 30 2.76 4.49 17.98
C ARG A 30 2.10 4.07 19.30
N ARG A 31 0.81 3.71 19.28
CA ARG A 31 0.10 3.19 20.46
C ARG A 31 0.68 1.86 20.95
N LYS A 32 1.23 1.04 20.05
CA LYS A 32 1.99 -0.19 20.37
C LYS A 32 3.43 0.07 20.86
N GLY A 33 3.80 1.32 21.16
CA GLY A 33 5.09 1.66 21.76
C GLY A 33 6.28 1.72 20.79
N HIS A 34 6.05 1.77 19.48
CA HIS A 34 7.15 1.93 18.52
C HIS A 34 7.81 3.30 18.61
N LYS A 35 9.15 3.31 18.54
CA LYS A 35 9.96 4.53 18.57
C LYS A 35 9.68 5.42 17.35
N ARG A 36 9.77 6.74 17.54
CA ARG A 36 9.60 7.74 16.46
C ARG A 36 10.50 7.48 15.25
N THR A 37 11.75 7.07 15.47
CA THR A 37 12.69 6.74 14.38
C THR A 37 12.22 5.53 13.57
N THR A 38 11.70 4.50 14.22
CA THR A 38 11.09 3.33 13.56
C THR A 38 9.86 3.73 12.74
N LEU A 39 8.98 4.57 13.30
CA LEU A 39 7.79 5.06 12.60
C LEU A 39 8.16 5.86 11.36
N ARG A 40 9.13 6.77 11.49
CA ARG A 40 9.67 7.55 10.36
C ARG A 40 10.17 6.63 9.25
N HIS A 41 11.01 5.65 9.59
CA HIS A 41 11.52 4.73 8.58
C HIS A 41 10.43 3.89 7.93
N ARG A 42 9.46 3.39 8.69
CA ARG A 42 8.32 2.65 8.11
C ARG A 42 7.50 3.53 7.17
N SER A 43 7.24 4.78 7.56
CA SER A 43 6.56 5.77 6.72
C SER A 43 7.34 5.98 5.42
N GLU A 44 8.64 6.25 5.48
CA GLU A 44 9.50 6.43 4.30
C GLU A 44 9.45 5.21 3.37
N GLN A 45 9.42 3.99 3.92
CA GLN A 45 9.33 2.77 3.12
C GLN A 45 7.96 2.59 2.45
N ILE A 46 6.88 2.86 3.17
CA ILE A 46 5.51 2.69 2.64
C ILE A 46 5.18 3.78 1.60
N MET A 47 5.67 5.01 1.80
CA MET A 47 5.49 6.09 0.83
C MET A 47 6.09 5.78 -0.55
N ILE A 48 7.11 4.92 -0.63
CA ILE A 48 7.65 4.47 -1.93
C ILE A 48 6.57 3.72 -2.72
N PHE A 49 5.79 2.87 -2.06
CA PHE A 49 4.67 2.19 -2.70
C PHE A 49 3.56 3.18 -3.07
N ILE A 50 3.16 4.06 -2.15
CA ILE A 50 2.08 5.02 -2.39
C ILE A 50 2.40 5.92 -3.60
N HIS A 51 3.62 6.47 -3.68
CA HIS A 51 4.03 7.29 -4.82
C HIS A 51 4.13 6.49 -6.12
N TRP A 52 4.60 5.24 -6.06
CA TRP A 52 4.60 4.36 -7.22
C TRP A 52 3.17 4.06 -7.68
N ALA A 53 2.27 3.72 -6.77
CA ALA A 53 0.86 3.40 -7.02
C ALA A 53 0.13 4.58 -7.67
N ALA A 54 0.31 5.79 -7.14
CA ALA A 54 -0.22 7.03 -7.72
C ALA A 54 0.27 7.23 -9.17
N GLY A 55 1.55 6.95 -9.45
CA GLY A 55 2.12 7.00 -10.80
C GLY A 55 1.58 5.92 -11.76
N HIS A 56 0.90 4.90 -11.24
CA HIS A 56 0.30 3.79 -12.02
C HIS A 56 -1.23 3.80 -11.93
N SER A 57 -1.83 4.93 -11.57
CA SER A 57 -3.30 5.11 -11.44
C SER A 57 -3.97 4.21 -10.40
N VAL A 58 -3.21 3.65 -9.45
CA VAL A 58 -3.74 2.93 -8.28
C VAL A 58 -3.96 3.96 -7.17
N THR A 59 -5.21 4.37 -6.99
CA THR A 59 -5.61 5.49 -6.12
C THR A 59 -6.42 5.05 -4.89
N GLY A 60 -6.91 3.80 -4.87
CA GLY A 60 -7.67 3.22 -3.77
C GLY A 60 -7.11 1.87 -3.33
N SER A 61 -7.49 1.45 -2.13
CA SER A 61 -7.07 0.15 -1.57
C SER A 61 -7.77 -1.04 -2.24
N ASP A 62 -8.98 -0.83 -2.78
CA ASP A 62 -9.75 -1.78 -3.59
C ASP A 62 -9.05 -2.18 -4.89
N GLN A 63 -8.20 -1.30 -5.42
CA GLN A 63 -7.41 -1.51 -6.64
C GLN A 63 -6.11 -2.29 -6.40
N ILE A 64 -5.76 -2.59 -5.14
CA ILE A 64 -4.53 -3.31 -4.80
C ILE A 64 -4.76 -4.82 -4.95
N ASP A 65 -4.26 -5.36 -6.05
CA ASP A 65 -4.38 -6.78 -6.41
C ASP A 65 -3.01 -7.46 -6.64
N ALA A 66 -3.04 -8.73 -7.07
CA ALA A 66 -1.83 -9.51 -7.29
C ALA A 66 -0.93 -8.93 -8.40
N VAL A 67 -1.52 -8.35 -9.43
CA VAL A 67 -0.79 -7.73 -10.54
C VAL A 67 -0.06 -6.49 -10.04
N THR A 68 -0.77 -5.61 -9.35
CA THR A 68 -0.23 -4.39 -8.73
C THR A 68 0.98 -4.71 -7.83
N LEU A 69 0.87 -5.75 -6.99
CA LEU A 69 1.96 -6.11 -6.08
C LEU A 69 3.15 -6.77 -6.80
N ALA A 70 2.92 -7.55 -7.85
CA ALA A 70 3.98 -8.11 -8.68
C ALA A 70 4.73 -7.01 -9.47
N ASP A 71 4.01 -6.04 -10.01
CA ASP A 71 4.59 -4.89 -10.72
C ASP A 71 5.41 -4.02 -9.77
N PHE A 72 4.91 -3.78 -8.56
CA PHE A 72 5.67 -3.06 -7.54
C PHE A 72 6.98 -3.79 -7.16
N ARG A 73 6.93 -5.11 -6.99
CA ARG A 73 8.13 -5.93 -6.72
C ARG A 73 9.14 -5.80 -7.86
N THR A 74 8.67 -5.84 -9.11
CA THR A 74 9.51 -5.64 -10.30
C THR A 74 10.11 -4.22 -10.33
N HIS A 75 9.32 -3.20 -10.01
CA HIS A 75 9.77 -1.81 -9.89
C HIS A 75 10.91 -1.69 -8.86
N LEU A 76 10.74 -2.23 -7.64
CA LEU A 76 11.79 -2.21 -6.62
C LEU A 76 13.04 -2.94 -7.07
N GLY A 77 12.88 -4.05 -7.80
CA GLY A 77 13.98 -4.76 -8.44
C GLY A 77 14.77 -3.87 -9.38
N ASN A 78 14.15 -2.93 -10.11
CA ASN A 78 14.81 -2.05 -11.07
C ASN A 78 15.10 -0.64 -10.52
N LYS A 79 14.75 -0.36 -9.26
CA LYS A 79 14.86 0.97 -8.67
C LYS A 79 16.32 1.38 -8.49
N THR A 80 16.62 2.61 -8.88
CA THR A 80 17.92 3.26 -8.67
C THR A 80 17.82 4.35 -7.61
N ASP A 81 18.93 4.64 -6.95
CA ASP A 81 19.07 5.82 -6.10
C ASP A 81 19.33 7.09 -6.93
N ARG A 82 19.53 8.22 -6.24
CA ARG A 82 19.79 9.50 -6.91
C ARG A 82 21.10 9.55 -7.70
N ALA A 83 22.04 8.66 -7.39
CA ALA A 83 23.30 8.54 -8.10
C ALA A 83 23.20 7.54 -9.27
N GLY A 84 22.02 6.96 -9.51
CA GLY A 84 21.79 5.99 -10.58
C GLY A 84 22.18 4.56 -10.21
N TYR A 85 22.64 4.30 -8.99
CA TYR A 85 22.98 2.95 -8.55
C TYR A 85 21.72 2.17 -8.20
N ARG A 86 21.66 0.92 -8.66
CA ARG A 86 20.59 0.00 -8.29
C ARG A 86 20.53 -0.15 -6.78
N TRP A 87 19.32 -0.09 -6.22
CA TRP A 87 19.13 -0.32 -4.80
C TRP A 87 19.68 -1.68 -4.40
N ASN A 88 20.37 -1.72 -3.26
CA ASN A 88 20.84 -2.99 -2.74
C ASN A 88 19.66 -3.90 -2.34
N PRO A 89 19.83 -5.23 -2.38
CA PRO A 89 18.76 -6.18 -2.05
C PRO A 89 18.20 -6.02 -0.64
N THR A 90 19.00 -5.56 0.32
CA THR A 90 18.57 -5.32 1.70
C THR A 90 17.54 -4.20 1.79
N MET A 91 17.73 -3.11 1.06
CA MET A 91 16.77 -2.01 0.97
C MET A 91 15.48 -2.48 0.32
N GLN A 92 15.56 -3.18 -0.82
CA GLN A 92 14.39 -3.71 -1.52
C GLN A 92 13.55 -4.61 -0.59
N ARG A 93 14.21 -5.57 0.09
CA ARG A 93 13.55 -6.48 1.04
C ARG A 93 12.94 -5.72 2.22
N ARG A 94 13.63 -4.71 2.75
CA ARG A 94 13.10 -3.88 3.85
C ARG A 94 11.86 -3.10 3.41
N THR A 95 11.86 -2.53 2.20
CA THR A 95 10.69 -1.87 1.62
C THR A 95 9.52 -2.83 1.48
N LEU A 96 9.74 -3.98 0.81
CA LEU A 96 8.74 -5.02 0.61
C LEU A 96 8.14 -5.50 1.93
N ASN A 97 8.97 -5.73 2.95
CA ASN A 97 8.49 -6.14 4.28
C ASN A 97 7.65 -5.06 4.96
N CYS A 98 8.01 -3.78 4.84
CA CYS A 98 7.21 -2.70 5.42
C CYS A 98 5.85 -2.57 4.73
N VAL A 99 5.84 -2.64 3.39
CA VAL A 99 4.61 -2.59 2.58
C VAL A 99 3.73 -3.80 2.86
N SER A 100 4.29 -5.02 2.85
CA SER A 100 3.55 -6.25 3.15
C SER A 100 2.93 -6.23 4.55
N ASN A 101 3.64 -5.73 5.57
CA ASN A 101 3.09 -5.61 6.92
C ASN A 101 1.94 -4.59 7.01
N TRP A 102 2.06 -3.47 6.29
CA TRP A 102 1.01 -2.46 6.25
C TRP A 102 -0.23 -2.97 5.51
N LEU A 103 -0.06 -3.57 4.34
CA LEU A 103 -1.16 -4.18 3.59
C LEU A 103 -1.77 -5.38 4.33
N SER A 104 -0.99 -6.16 5.09
CA SER A 104 -1.54 -7.22 5.94
C SER A 104 -2.43 -6.67 7.05
N TRP A 105 -2.09 -5.52 7.62
CA TRP A 105 -2.97 -4.82 8.57
C TRP A 105 -4.24 -4.32 7.87
N MET A 106 -4.13 -3.75 6.67
CA MET A 106 -5.29 -3.33 5.87
C MET A 106 -6.23 -4.50 5.55
N LEU A 107 -5.70 -5.68 5.23
CA LEU A 107 -6.49 -6.88 5.00
C LEU A 107 -7.24 -7.35 6.25
N GLN A 108 -6.62 -7.25 7.43
CA GLN A 108 -7.25 -7.63 8.70
C GLN A 108 -8.41 -6.71 9.09
N ASP A 109 -8.29 -5.43 8.78
CA ASP A 109 -9.31 -4.41 9.05
C ASP A 109 -10.27 -4.21 7.84
N GLU A 110 -10.32 -5.17 6.91
CA GLU A 110 -11.22 -5.21 5.74
C GLU A 110 -11.09 -4.04 4.75
N TRP A 111 -9.96 -3.31 4.78
CA TRP A 111 -9.63 -2.25 3.81
C TRP A 111 -9.14 -2.78 2.46
N LEU A 112 -8.76 -4.06 2.39
CA LEU A 112 -8.39 -4.74 1.15
C LEU A 112 -9.43 -5.81 0.80
N PRO A 113 -9.69 -6.06 -0.50
CA PRO A 113 -10.52 -7.18 -0.90
C PRO A 113 -9.89 -8.51 -0.43
N GLY A 114 -10.69 -9.49 -0.02
CA GLY A 114 -10.19 -10.78 0.47
C GLY A 114 -9.28 -11.51 -0.53
N THR A 115 -9.44 -11.23 -1.84
CA THR A 115 -8.58 -11.70 -2.94
C THR A 115 -7.14 -11.17 -2.86
N ALA A 116 -6.91 -10.07 -2.12
CA ALA A 116 -5.58 -9.53 -1.85
C ALA A 116 -4.73 -10.45 -0.93
N THR A 117 -5.33 -11.46 -0.29
CA THR A 117 -4.60 -12.45 0.51
C THR A 117 -3.54 -13.18 -0.31
N ASP A 118 -3.88 -13.60 -1.53
CA ASP A 118 -2.93 -14.25 -2.42
C ASP A 118 -1.95 -13.23 -3.03
N ALA A 119 -2.40 -12.00 -3.28
CA ALA A 119 -1.55 -10.90 -3.70
C ALA A 119 -0.41 -10.63 -2.71
N LEU A 120 -0.70 -10.65 -1.40
CA LEU A 120 0.30 -10.44 -0.35
C LEU A 120 1.41 -11.50 -0.32
N LYS A 121 1.12 -12.73 -0.77
CA LYS A 121 2.15 -13.77 -0.91
C LYS A 121 3.18 -13.41 -1.98
N ALA A 122 2.80 -12.65 -3.01
CA ALA A 122 3.71 -12.21 -4.07
C ALA A 122 4.78 -11.22 -3.59
N LEU A 123 4.57 -10.55 -2.44
CA LEU A 123 5.57 -9.66 -1.82
C LEU A 123 6.59 -10.40 -0.95
N ARG A 124 6.35 -11.67 -0.62
CA ARG A 124 7.22 -12.48 0.26
C ARG A 124 8.30 -13.25 -0.51
#